data_AF-A0A930TFC6-F1
#
_entry.id   AF-A0A930TFC6-F1
#
_cell.length_a   1.000
_cell.length_b   1.000
_cell.length_c   1.000
_cell.angle_alpha   90.00
_cell.angle_beta   90.00
_cell.angle_gamma   90.00
#
_symmetry.space_group_name_H-M   'P 1'
#
loop_
_entity.id
_entity.type
_entity.pdbx_description
1 polymer ?
#
loop_
_entity_poly.entity_id
_entity_poly.type
_entity_poly.pdbx_seq_one_letter_code
_entity_poly.pdbx_strand_id
1 'polypeptide(L)'
;MQEDENINIVGTAKFFELVHIRTNTAFELPDNQDVIRIGKPNDLIVPEVNVSHLPDTDIVSRQHAEIQFDNNNYYLVDNGSVNGTYLNDELLKPKQRYLLKLGDKISLGKENKVCFVLQHKLRSHSPSFSSSQTVFQPELANKLERRKQTQVDKASKLTGLGLMVASIVIFAANTQVGFFVRIPGILLCIAGAVFLLQRRFNRNFGWILIALGIVTIAFTGNFFASVNLLAIICAAALFVAGYLLMTTGKVFGYGLHSLPKPKFLRK
;
A
#
# COMPACT_ATOMS: atom_id res chain seq x y z
N MET A 1 -35.33 -7.89 54.40
CA MET A 1 -35.48 -9.14 53.64
C MET A 1 -35.86 -8.70 52.23
N GLN A 2 -34.92 -8.89 51.29
CA GLN A 2 -34.95 -8.67 49.82
C GLN A 2 -35.12 -7.20 49.35
N GLU A 3 -34.13 -6.51 48.75
CA GLU A 3 -33.31 -6.77 47.51
C GLU A 3 -34.21 -7.16 46.33
N ASP A 4 -34.14 -6.67 45.09
CA ASP A 4 -33.29 -5.78 44.27
C ASP A 4 -34.21 -5.44 43.04
N GLU A 5 -34.06 -4.37 42.26
CA GLU A 5 -33.08 -4.25 41.18
C GLU A 5 -32.90 -2.78 40.77
N ASN A 6 -31.68 -2.29 40.98
CA ASN A 6 -31.12 -1.16 40.25
C ASN A 6 -31.06 -1.50 38.76
N ILE A 7 -31.88 -0.85 37.93
CA ILE A 7 -31.64 -0.77 36.49
C ILE A 7 -30.44 0.16 36.29
N ASN A 8 -29.24 -0.39 36.42
CA ASN A 8 -28.01 0.24 35.99
C ASN A 8 -28.06 0.37 34.47
N ILE A 9 -28.51 1.53 33.99
CA ILE A 9 -28.31 2.00 32.62
C ILE A 9 -26.79 2.13 32.44
N VAL A 10 -26.14 1.03 32.06
CA VAL A 10 -24.81 1.08 31.47
C VAL A 10 -24.98 1.86 30.18
N GLY A 11 -24.67 3.16 30.25
CA GLY A 11 -24.68 4.09 29.13
C GLY A 11 -23.87 3.50 27.99
N THR A 12 -24.55 2.85 27.07
CA THR A 12 -23.96 2.37 25.84
C THR A 12 -23.62 3.63 25.08
N ALA A 13 -22.36 4.06 25.12
CA ALA A 13 -21.88 5.14 24.28
C ALA A 13 -22.17 4.75 22.82
N LYS A 14 -23.20 5.39 22.26
CA LYS A 14 -23.67 5.17 20.89
C LYS A 14 -22.81 6.03 19.98
N PHE A 15 -21.84 5.41 19.34
CA PHE A 15 -21.02 6.06 18.32
C PHE A 15 -21.70 5.93 16.96
N PHE A 16 -21.42 6.88 16.08
CA PHE A 16 -21.86 6.82 14.69
C PHE A 16 -20.69 6.50 13.77
N GLU A 17 -20.99 5.82 12.67
CA GLU A 17 -20.04 5.57 11.59
C GLU A 17 -20.69 5.85 10.24
N LEU A 18 -19.87 6.30 9.29
CA LEU A 18 -20.24 6.37 7.88
C LEU A 18 -19.77 5.10 7.18
N VAL A 19 -20.71 4.34 6.65
CA VAL A 19 -20.40 3.13 5.88
C VAL A 19 -20.53 3.43 4.39
N HIS A 20 -19.44 3.31 3.65
CA HIS A 20 -19.45 3.40 2.20
C HIS A 20 -20.18 2.19 1.60
N ILE A 21 -21.30 2.42 0.91
CA ILE A 21 -22.22 1.36 0.49
C ILE A 21 -21.55 0.34 -0.44
N ARG A 22 -20.69 0.80 -1.37
CA ARG A 22 -20.13 -0.07 -2.41
C ARG A 22 -19.00 -0.98 -1.91
N THR A 23 -18.16 -0.48 -1.00
CA THR A 23 -16.99 -1.23 -0.49
C THR A 23 -17.19 -1.76 0.92
N ASN A 24 -18.30 -1.39 1.58
CA ASN A 24 -18.58 -1.67 2.97
C ASN A 24 -17.44 -1.22 3.91
N THR A 25 -16.79 -0.11 3.55
CA THR A 25 -15.73 0.51 4.35
C THR A 25 -16.38 1.46 5.35
N ALA A 26 -16.10 1.27 6.64
CA ALA A 26 -16.62 2.11 7.71
C ALA A 26 -15.60 3.18 8.12
N PHE A 27 -16.10 4.39 8.34
CA PHE A 27 -15.35 5.52 8.89
C PHE A 27 -16.01 5.95 10.20
N GLU A 28 -15.23 5.94 11.27
CA GLU A 28 -15.72 6.29 12.60
C GLU A 28 -15.88 7.80 12.71
N LEU A 29 -17.01 8.26 13.24
CA LEU A 29 -17.23 9.66 13.55
C LEU A 29 -16.86 9.87 15.02
N PRO A 30 -15.73 10.54 15.33
CA PRO A 30 -15.33 10.78 16.70
C PRO A 30 -16.25 11.82 17.36
N ASP A 31 -16.88 11.46 18.49
CA ASP A 31 -17.72 12.39 19.26
C ASP A 31 -16.92 13.53 19.94
N ASN A 32 -15.58 13.45 19.92
CA ASN A 32 -14.68 14.44 20.54
C ASN A 32 -14.21 15.53 19.54
N GLN A 33 -14.83 15.61 18.36
CA GLN A 33 -14.49 16.60 17.35
C GLN A 33 -15.74 17.33 16.90
N ASP A 34 -15.72 18.65 17.00
CA ASP A 34 -16.83 19.51 16.57
C ASP A 34 -17.02 19.49 15.04
N VAL A 35 -15.94 19.21 14.29
CA VAL A 35 -15.93 19.21 12.83
C VAL A 35 -15.12 18.03 12.30
N ILE A 36 -15.76 17.21 11.46
CA ILE A 36 -15.20 16.04 10.80
C ILE A 36 -15.22 16.30 9.30
N ARG A 37 -14.06 16.37 8.66
CA ARG A 37 -13.91 16.72 7.24
C ARG A 37 -13.98 15.47 6.37
N ILE A 38 -14.65 15.63 5.23
CA ILE A 38 -14.82 14.58 4.21
C ILE A 38 -14.20 15.07 2.90
N GLY A 39 -13.28 14.27 2.35
CA GLY A 39 -12.71 14.54 1.05
C GLY A 39 -11.38 13.85 0.81
N LYS A 40 -10.61 14.39 -0.14
CA LYS A 40 -9.28 13.90 -0.51
C LYS A 40 -8.18 14.66 0.24
N PRO A 41 -7.12 13.97 0.72
CA PRO A 41 -6.01 14.60 1.38
C PRO A 41 -5.26 15.52 0.41
N ASN A 42 -4.65 16.55 0.97
CA ASN A 42 -3.72 17.45 0.31
C ASN A 42 -2.51 17.67 1.22
N ASP A 43 -1.45 18.28 0.71
CA ASP A 43 -0.21 18.51 1.48
C ASP A 43 -0.42 19.31 2.78
N LEU A 44 -1.52 20.07 2.87
CA LEU A 44 -1.85 20.92 4.00
C LEU A 44 -2.89 20.33 4.96
N ILE A 45 -3.77 19.45 4.47
CA ILE A 45 -4.96 18.98 5.22
C ILE A 45 -5.24 17.52 4.89
N VAL A 46 -5.29 16.68 5.92
CA VAL A 46 -5.74 15.29 5.83
C VAL A 46 -7.14 15.22 6.46
N PRO A 47 -8.21 15.02 5.67
CA PRO A 47 -9.56 14.88 6.20
C PRO A 47 -9.68 13.59 7.00
N GLU A 48 -10.46 13.64 8.08
CA GLU A 48 -10.73 12.50 8.97
C GLU A 48 -11.42 11.37 8.20
N VAL A 49 -12.36 11.72 7.31
CA VAL A 49 -12.96 10.80 6.35
C VAL A 49 -12.23 10.97 5.01
N ASN A 50 -11.09 10.29 4.91
CA ASN A 50 -10.29 10.22 3.68
C ASN A 50 -10.91 9.25 2.68
N VAL A 51 -11.46 9.79 1.59
CA VAL A 51 -12.11 9.01 0.55
C VAL A 51 -11.17 8.47 -0.52
N SER A 52 -9.89 8.85 -0.56
CA SER A 52 -8.98 8.54 -1.69
C SER A 52 -8.77 7.05 -1.97
N HIS A 53 -9.09 6.18 -1.02
CA HIS A 53 -9.00 4.72 -1.18
C HIS A 53 -10.29 4.09 -1.74
N LEU A 54 -11.34 4.89 -1.96
CA LEU A 54 -12.62 4.44 -2.50
C LEU A 54 -12.64 4.55 -4.04
N PRO A 55 -13.47 3.74 -4.72
CA PRO A 55 -13.65 3.85 -6.17
C PRO A 55 -14.35 5.15 -6.57
N ASP A 56 -14.09 5.61 -7.80
CA ASP A 56 -14.77 6.76 -8.44
C ASP A 56 -14.65 8.09 -7.69
N THR A 57 -13.54 8.30 -6.96
CA THR A 57 -13.32 9.49 -6.12
C THR A 57 -12.81 10.71 -6.89
N ASP A 58 -12.67 10.60 -8.21
CA ASP A 58 -12.31 11.72 -9.08
C ASP A 58 -13.32 12.87 -8.99
N ILE A 59 -14.60 12.53 -8.75
CA ILE A 59 -15.68 13.51 -8.57
C ILE A 59 -15.68 14.18 -7.19
N VAL A 60 -14.91 13.67 -6.24
CA VAL A 60 -14.88 14.20 -4.87
C VAL A 60 -13.81 15.29 -4.76
N SER A 61 -14.15 16.38 -4.09
CA SER A 61 -13.25 17.52 -3.88
C SER A 61 -12.31 17.24 -2.69
N ARG A 62 -11.20 17.97 -2.60
CA ARG A 62 -10.29 17.85 -1.45
C ARG A 62 -10.99 18.23 -0.13
N GLN A 63 -11.69 19.36 -0.15
CA GLN A 63 -12.61 19.78 0.91
C GLN A 63 -14.03 19.71 0.34
N HIS A 64 -14.67 18.55 0.41
CA HIS A 64 -15.97 18.35 -0.25
C HIS A 64 -17.12 18.69 0.69
N ALA A 65 -17.17 18.03 1.84
CA ALA A 65 -18.18 18.23 2.85
C ALA A 65 -17.55 18.10 4.24
N GLU A 66 -18.28 18.53 5.25
CA GLU A 66 -17.94 18.28 6.64
C GLU A 66 -19.18 17.92 7.43
N ILE A 67 -18.97 17.11 8.46
CA ILE A 67 -19.96 16.79 9.46
C ILE A 67 -19.63 17.58 10.71
N GLN A 68 -20.57 18.40 11.16
CA GLN A 68 -20.44 19.20 12.37
C GLN A 68 -21.24 18.56 13.48
N PHE A 69 -20.63 18.40 14.66
CA PHE A 69 -21.30 17.92 15.86
C PHE A 69 -21.69 19.13 16.71
N ASP A 70 -22.99 19.36 16.90
CA ASP A 70 -23.51 20.51 17.63
C ASP A 70 -24.78 20.11 18.40
N ASN A 71 -24.90 20.51 19.66
CA ASN A 71 -26.05 20.19 20.53
C ASN A 71 -26.48 18.72 20.46
N ASN A 72 -25.54 17.78 20.59
CA ASN A 72 -25.78 16.33 20.53
C ASN A 72 -26.31 15.80 19.18
N ASN A 73 -26.24 16.61 18.12
CA ASN A 73 -26.71 16.26 16.79
C ASN A 73 -25.59 16.37 15.75
N TYR A 74 -25.64 15.52 14.74
CA TYR A 74 -24.74 15.57 13.59
C TYR A 74 -25.39 16.36 12.46
N TYR A 75 -24.65 17.30 11.88
CA TYR A 75 -25.09 18.12 10.75
C TYR A 75 -24.15 17.95 9.57
N LEU A 76 -24.68 17.73 8.38
CA LEU A 76 -23.92 17.72 7.14
C LEU A 76 -23.88 19.13 6.54
N VAL A 77 -22.69 19.55 6.11
CA VAL A 77 -22.46 20.81 5.42
C VAL A 77 -21.63 20.55 4.16
N ASP A 78 -22.16 20.96 3.00
CA ASP A 78 -21.36 21.00 1.77
C ASP A 78 -20.41 22.20 1.80
N ASN A 79 -19.13 21.98 1.54
CA ASN A 79 -18.11 23.01 1.66
C ASN A 79 -17.90 23.81 0.36
N GLY A 80 -18.85 23.79 -0.57
CA GLY A 80 -18.73 24.36 -1.91
C GLY A 80 -18.09 23.37 -2.88
N SER A 81 -18.53 22.11 -2.83
CA SER A 81 -17.99 21.07 -3.70
C SER A 81 -18.36 21.30 -5.17
N VAL A 82 -17.49 20.88 -6.09
CA VAL A 82 -17.70 21.09 -7.54
C VAL A 82 -18.91 20.30 -8.05
N ASN A 83 -19.09 19.08 -7.56
CA ASN A 83 -20.16 18.17 -8.02
C ASN A 83 -21.38 18.14 -7.08
N GLY A 84 -21.35 18.92 -5.99
CA GLY A 84 -22.40 18.97 -4.97
C GLY A 84 -22.39 17.76 -4.02
N THR A 85 -22.96 17.96 -2.83
CA THR A 85 -23.29 16.89 -1.88
C THR A 85 -24.79 16.66 -1.88
N TYR A 86 -25.22 15.40 -1.82
CA TYR A 86 -26.64 15.02 -1.80
C TYR A 86 -26.96 14.27 -0.51
N LEU A 87 -28.10 14.59 0.10
CA LEU A 87 -28.65 13.89 1.25
C LEU A 87 -29.98 13.25 0.83
N ASN A 88 -30.08 11.92 0.94
CA ASN A 88 -31.26 11.15 0.49
C ASN A 88 -31.70 11.53 -0.94
N ASP A 89 -30.72 11.63 -1.84
CA ASP A 89 -30.89 12.02 -3.25
C ASP A 89 -31.29 13.51 -3.51
N GLU A 90 -31.42 14.34 -2.47
CA GLU A 90 -31.65 15.79 -2.59
C GLU A 90 -30.33 16.58 -2.56
N LEU A 91 -30.13 17.49 -3.52
CA LEU A 91 -28.93 18.34 -3.58
C LEU A 91 -28.93 19.37 -2.46
N LEU A 92 -27.85 19.40 -1.68
CA LEU A 92 -27.67 20.36 -0.60
C LEU A 92 -27.22 21.72 -1.14
N LYS A 93 -27.67 22.79 -0.46
CA LYS A 93 -27.12 24.13 -0.68
C LYS A 93 -25.74 24.23 -0.02
N PRO A 94 -24.73 24.75 -0.71
CA PRO A 94 -23.41 24.97 -0.13
C PRO A 94 -23.48 25.83 1.15
N LYS A 95 -22.63 25.50 2.13
CA LYS A 95 -22.49 26.22 3.41
C LYS A 95 -23.73 26.26 4.30
N GLN A 96 -24.76 25.46 4.00
CA GLN A 96 -25.94 25.31 4.85
C GLN A 96 -25.85 24.01 5.66
N ARG A 97 -26.31 24.03 6.92
CA ARG A 97 -26.38 22.88 7.81
C ARG A 97 -27.65 22.07 7.57
N TYR A 98 -27.49 20.76 7.41
CA TYR A 98 -28.59 19.79 7.28
C TYR A 98 -28.47 18.73 8.37
N LEU A 99 -29.54 18.50 9.14
CA LEU A 99 -29.53 17.50 10.21
C LEU A 99 -29.39 16.09 9.63
N LEU A 100 -28.41 15.33 10.11
CA LEU A 100 -28.21 13.94 9.76
C LEU A 100 -28.92 13.02 10.76
N LYS A 101 -29.65 12.04 10.23
CA LYS A 101 -30.33 10.99 10.98
C LYS A 101 -29.75 9.63 10.63
N LEU A 102 -30.00 8.67 11.50
CA LEU A 102 -29.63 7.27 11.26
C LEU A 102 -30.28 6.73 10.01
N GLY A 103 -29.49 6.04 9.20
CA GLY A 103 -29.93 5.48 7.93
C GLY A 103 -29.90 6.49 6.78
N ASP A 104 -29.63 7.78 7.03
CA ASP A 104 -29.53 8.77 5.95
C ASP A 104 -28.38 8.42 5.01
N LYS A 105 -28.67 8.61 3.72
CA LYS A 105 -27.74 8.38 2.63
C LYS A 105 -27.07 9.69 2.23
N ILE A 106 -25.75 9.71 2.23
CA ILE A 106 -24.93 10.86 1.84
C ILE A 106 -24.18 10.51 0.57
N SER A 107 -24.41 11.23 -0.52
CA SER A 107 -23.71 11.03 -1.78
C SER A 107 -22.83 12.22 -2.12
N LEU A 108 -21.57 11.94 -2.45
CA LEU A 108 -20.60 12.95 -2.87
C LEU A 108 -20.58 12.98 -4.40
N GLY A 109 -21.20 14.00 -4.98
CA GLY A 109 -21.44 14.10 -6.42
C GLY A 109 -22.65 13.31 -6.91
N LYS A 110 -23.01 13.59 -8.17
CA LYS A 110 -24.17 12.98 -8.85
C LYS A 110 -23.94 11.48 -9.11
N GLU A 111 -25.04 10.75 -9.32
CA GLU A 111 -25.06 9.32 -9.71
C GLU A 111 -24.66 8.32 -8.61
N ASN A 112 -24.63 8.73 -7.33
CA ASN A 112 -24.38 7.84 -6.19
C ASN A 112 -23.07 7.03 -6.29
N LYS A 113 -22.07 7.54 -7.02
CA LYS A 113 -20.78 6.84 -7.24
C LYS A 113 -19.99 6.66 -5.95
N VAL A 114 -20.00 7.69 -5.09
CA VAL A 114 -19.43 7.70 -3.74
C VAL A 114 -20.56 7.98 -2.77
N CYS A 115 -21.02 6.94 -2.08
CA CYS A 115 -22.25 6.99 -1.29
C CYS A 115 -22.03 6.33 0.07
N PHE A 116 -22.46 7.03 1.13
CA PHE A 116 -22.34 6.63 2.52
C PHE A 116 -23.71 6.50 3.17
N VAL A 117 -23.82 5.65 4.19
CA VAL A 117 -24.97 5.60 5.09
C VAL A 117 -24.49 5.84 6.50
N LEU A 118 -25.19 6.71 7.23
CA LEU A 118 -24.94 6.92 8.65
C LEU A 118 -25.53 5.75 9.47
N GLN A 119 -24.69 5.05 10.23
CA GLN A 119 -25.10 3.91 11.06
C GLN A 119 -24.59 4.02 12.49
N HIS A 120 -25.17 3.23 13.39
CA HIS A 120 -24.64 3.08 14.74
C HIS A 120 -23.54 2.04 14.79
N LYS A 121 -22.44 2.40 15.43
CA LYS A 121 -21.42 1.44 15.84
C LYS A 121 -21.79 0.88 17.21
N LEU A 122 -22.30 -0.35 17.25
CA LEU A 122 -22.46 -1.07 18.51
C LEU A 122 -21.07 -1.47 19.03
N ARG A 123 -20.62 -0.85 20.13
CA ARG A 123 -19.53 -1.45 20.92
C ARG A 123 -20.07 -2.72 21.56
N SER A 124 -19.82 -3.88 20.96
CA SER A 124 -19.81 -5.12 21.72
C SER A 124 -18.63 -5.03 22.69
N HIS A 125 -18.89 -4.57 23.91
CA HIS A 125 -17.95 -4.76 25.01
C HIS A 125 -17.94 -6.27 25.32
N SER A 126 -17.13 -7.03 24.60
CA SER A 126 -16.66 -8.31 25.11
C SER A 126 -15.56 -7.98 26.10
N PRO A 127 -15.77 -8.12 27.43
CA PRO A 127 -14.61 -8.27 28.30
C PRO A 127 -13.86 -9.50 27.79
N SER A 128 -12.55 -9.38 27.73
CA SER A 128 -11.64 -10.49 27.47
C SER A 128 -11.82 -11.57 28.54
N PHE A 129 -12.78 -12.46 28.34
CA PHE A 129 -12.77 -13.82 28.85
C PHE A 129 -13.10 -14.73 27.68
N SER A 130 -12.04 -15.36 27.18
CA SER A 130 -12.13 -16.51 26.27
C SER A 130 -12.73 -17.68 27.06
N SER A 131 -14.04 -17.70 27.27
CA SER A 131 -14.79 -18.94 27.47
C SER A 131 -15.46 -19.32 26.17
N SER A 132 -15.06 -20.49 25.68
CA SER A 132 -15.55 -21.14 24.49
C SER A 132 -17.08 -21.12 24.41
N GLN A 133 -17.62 -20.46 23.40
CA GLN A 133 -18.92 -20.86 22.86
C GLN A 133 -18.69 -21.52 21.51
N THR A 134 -18.87 -22.83 21.55
CA THR A 134 -19.01 -23.74 20.42
C THR A 134 -20.23 -23.30 19.60
N VAL A 135 -20.02 -22.44 18.61
CA VAL A 135 -20.93 -22.31 17.48
C VAL A 135 -20.22 -22.96 16.31
N PHE A 136 -20.83 -24.02 15.78
CA PHE A 136 -20.42 -24.65 14.52
C PHE A 136 -20.45 -23.59 13.40
N GLN A 137 -19.34 -22.90 13.19
CA GLN A 137 -19.21 -21.91 12.12
C GLN A 137 -17.93 -22.17 11.32
N PRO A 138 -17.98 -23.12 10.36
CA PRO A 138 -16.84 -23.40 9.48
C PRO A 138 -16.46 -22.18 8.62
N GLU A 139 -17.37 -21.22 8.45
CA GLU A 139 -17.12 -20.00 7.66
C GLU A 139 -16.33 -18.92 8.40
N LEU A 140 -16.54 -18.74 9.71
CA LEU A 140 -15.84 -17.71 10.47
C LEU A 140 -14.38 -18.10 10.71
N ALA A 141 -14.12 -19.40 10.93
CA ALA A 141 -12.76 -19.95 10.96
C ALA A 141 -12.04 -19.73 9.62
N ASN A 142 -12.69 -20.05 8.49
CA ASN A 142 -12.11 -19.80 7.16
C ASN A 142 -11.87 -18.30 6.88
N LYS A 143 -12.74 -17.40 7.37
CA LYS A 143 -12.60 -15.95 7.16
C LYS A 143 -11.52 -15.33 8.06
N LEU A 144 -11.37 -15.83 9.29
CA LEU A 144 -10.29 -15.44 10.21
C LEU A 144 -8.95 -16.02 9.75
N GLU A 145 -8.90 -17.26 9.25
CA GLU A 145 -7.71 -17.84 8.63
C GLU A 145 -7.31 -17.08 7.37
N ARG A 146 -8.27 -16.73 6.49
CA ARG A 146 -7.99 -15.86 5.32
C ARG A 146 -7.43 -14.50 5.73
N ARG A 147 -7.98 -13.85 6.78
CA ARG A 147 -7.45 -12.57 7.30
C ARG A 147 -6.04 -12.71 7.87
N LYS A 148 -5.75 -13.79 8.62
CA LYS A 148 -4.40 -14.07 9.15
C LYS A 148 -3.39 -14.37 8.03
N GLN A 149 -3.88 -14.83 6.88
CA GLN A 149 -3.05 -15.20 5.73
C GLN A 149 -2.75 -14.05 4.75
N THR A 150 -3.57 -13.00 4.72
CA THR A 150 -3.34 -11.80 3.88
C THR A 150 -2.37 -10.78 4.48
N GLN A 151 -2.02 -10.89 5.77
CA GLN A 151 -0.95 -10.07 6.32
C GLN A 151 0.39 -10.74 6.02
N VAL A 152 1.05 -10.32 4.94
CA VAL A 152 2.39 -10.82 4.61
C VAL A 152 3.35 -10.43 5.74
N ASP A 153 3.73 -11.42 6.55
CA ASP A 153 4.63 -11.26 7.68
C ASP A 153 5.95 -10.60 7.26
N LYS A 154 6.52 -9.78 8.15
CA LYS A 154 7.81 -9.11 7.92
C LYS A 154 8.92 -10.11 7.56
N ALA A 155 8.84 -11.33 8.09
CA ALA A 155 9.76 -12.43 7.78
C ALA A 155 9.65 -12.91 6.33
N SER A 156 8.44 -12.99 5.75
CA SER A 156 8.22 -13.36 4.34
C SER A 156 8.72 -12.28 3.38
N LYS A 157 8.60 -11.00 3.76
CA LYS A 157 9.17 -9.89 2.99
C LYS A 157 10.70 -9.90 2.99
N LEU A 158 11.30 -10.14 4.16
CA LEU A 158 12.76 -10.20 4.30
C LEU A 158 13.38 -11.38 3.54
N THR A 159 12.73 -12.54 3.60
CA THR A 159 13.17 -13.73 2.86
C THR A 159 12.94 -13.60 1.36
N GLY A 160 11.83 -13.00 0.92
CA GLY A 160 11.58 -12.67 -0.49
C GLY A 160 12.67 -11.75 -1.05
N LEU A 161 13.03 -10.68 -0.31
CA LEU A 161 14.12 -9.78 -0.67
C LEU A 161 15.46 -10.52 -0.75
N GLY A 162 15.75 -11.39 0.23
CA GLY A 162 16.97 -12.20 0.23
C GLY A 162 17.09 -13.11 -0.99
N LEU A 163 15.99 -13.74 -1.43
CA LEU A 163 15.96 -14.58 -2.63
C LEU A 163 16.17 -13.78 -3.92
N MET A 164 15.60 -12.57 -4.01
CA MET A 164 15.82 -11.67 -5.15
C MET A 164 17.29 -11.23 -5.22
N VAL A 165 17.90 -10.84 -4.11
CA VAL A 165 19.33 -10.49 -4.06
C VAL A 165 20.20 -11.70 -4.44
N ALA A 166 19.89 -12.89 -3.91
CA ALA A 166 20.62 -14.11 -4.25
C ALA A 166 20.54 -14.44 -5.75
N SER A 167 19.38 -14.23 -6.40
CA SER A 167 19.23 -14.44 -7.85
C SER A 167 20.14 -13.54 -8.68
N ILE A 168 20.30 -12.27 -8.29
CA ILE A 168 21.18 -11.30 -8.95
C ILE A 168 22.64 -11.71 -8.76
N VAL A 169 23.02 -12.13 -7.56
CA VAL A 169 24.38 -12.59 -7.25
C VAL A 169 24.73 -13.85 -8.05
N ILE A 170 23.82 -14.83 -8.12
CA ILE A 170 24.02 -16.07 -8.90
C ILE A 170 24.13 -15.77 -10.40
N PHE A 171 23.29 -14.87 -10.91
CA PHE A 171 23.35 -14.44 -12.31
C PHE A 171 24.67 -13.71 -12.61
N ALA A 172 25.08 -12.78 -11.75
CA ALA A 172 26.34 -12.05 -11.91
C ALA A 172 27.58 -12.95 -11.80
N ALA A 173 27.60 -13.87 -10.83
CA ALA A 173 28.72 -14.79 -10.61
C ALA A 173 28.90 -15.82 -11.74
N ASN A 174 27.83 -16.12 -12.48
CA ASN A 174 27.87 -17.12 -13.56
C ASN A 174 27.78 -16.51 -14.97
N THR A 175 27.74 -15.18 -15.06
CA THR A 175 27.94 -14.47 -16.32
C THR A 175 29.44 -14.29 -16.51
N GLN A 176 30.07 -15.21 -17.24
CA GLN A 176 31.42 -14.96 -17.74
C GLN A 176 31.35 -13.89 -18.82
N VAL A 177 31.53 -12.63 -18.44
CA VAL A 177 31.71 -11.52 -19.39
C VAL A 177 33.16 -11.59 -19.86
N GLY A 178 33.41 -12.34 -20.93
CA GLY A 178 34.68 -12.31 -21.63
C GLY A 178 34.80 -10.96 -22.36
N PHE A 179 35.48 -9.99 -21.76
CA PHE A 179 35.82 -8.74 -22.45
C PHE A 179 36.94 -9.00 -23.45
N PHE A 180 36.59 -9.44 -24.67
CA PHE A 180 37.55 -9.51 -25.77
C PHE A 180 37.78 -8.09 -26.34
N VAL A 181 38.44 -7.22 -25.57
CA VAL A 181 38.75 -5.87 -26.03
C VAL A 181 39.91 -5.95 -27.01
N ARG A 182 39.64 -5.69 -28.29
CA ARG A 182 40.72 -5.56 -29.28
C ARG A 182 41.62 -4.39 -28.87
N ILE A 183 42.91 -4.69 -28.73
CA ILE A 183 44.05 -3.80 -28.39
C ILE A 183 43.93 -2.35 -28.92
N PRO A 184 43.48 -2.07 -30.17
CA PRO A 184 43.41 -0.69 -30.67
C PRO A 184 42.47 0.26 -29.90
N GLY A 185 41.36 -0.21 -29.34
CA GLY A 185 40.40 0.65 -28.62
C GLY A 185 40.94 1.14 -27.26
N ILE A 186 41.62 0.24 -26.54
CA ILE A 186 42.31 0.58 -25.28
C ILE A 186 43.47 1.54 -25.55
N LEU A 187 44.21 1.32 -26.64
CA LEU A 187 45.32 2.19 -27.03
C LEU A 187 44.85 3.63 -27.31
N LEU A 188 43.68 3.78 -27.92
CA LEU A 188 43.07 5.09 -28.19
C LEU A 188 42.66 5.81 -26.89
N CYS A 189 42.09 5.08 -25.92
CA CYS A 189 41.75 5.63 -24.60
C CYS A 189 43.00 6.05 -23.81
N ILE A 190 44.06 5.23 -23.84
CA ILE A 190 45.35 5.57 -23.20
C ILE A 190 45.97 6.81 -23.86
N ALA A 191 45.93 6.90 -25.19
CA ALA A 191 46.39 8.09 -25.92
C ALA A 191 45.60 9.34 -25.52
N GLY A 192 44.27 9.24 -25.39
CA GLY A 192 43.42 10.33 -24.91
C GLY A 192 43.75 10.79 -23.48
N ALA A 193 44.02 9.84 -22.58
CA ALA A 193 44.43 10.14 -21.20
C ALA A 193 45.81 10.81 -21.14
N VAL A 194 46.78 10.36 -21.94
CA VAL A 194 48.10 11.00 -22.08
C VAL A 194 47.96 12.41 -22.65
N PHE A 195 47.05 12.62 -23.60
CA PHE A 195 46.76 13.92 -24.18
C PHE A 195 46.14 14.91 -23.17
N LEU A 196 45.34 14.42 -22.22
CA LEU A 196 44.81 15.23 -21.10
C LEU A 196 45.88 15.61 -20.06
N LEU A 197 46.93 14.80 -19.92
CA LEU A 197 48.06 15.04 -19.02
C LEU A 197 49.08 16.03 -19.63
N GLN A 198 49.15 16.12 -20.95
CA GLN A 198 50.01 17.09 -21.62
C GLN A 198 49.35 18.48 -21.64
N ARG A 199 49.81 19.38 -20.77
CA ARG A 199 49.34 20.79 -20.61
C ARG A 199 49.54 21.69 -21.85
N ARG A 200 50.00 21.12 -22.97
CA ARG A 200 50.32 21.83 -24.22
C ARG A 200 49.14 21.93 -25.18
N PHE A 201 48.15 21.05 -25.05
CA PHE A 201 47.02 20.97 -25.98
C PHE A 201 45.68 21.20 -25.28
N ASN A 202 44.69 21.64 -26.07
CA ASN A 202 43.34 21.87 -25.59
C ASN A 202 42.73 20.56 -25.05
N ARG A 203 42.39 20.56 -23.75
CA ARG A 203 41.81 19.42 -23.02
C ARG A 203 40.60 18.80 -23.72
N ASN A 204 39.86 19.59 -24.50
CA ASN A 204 38.68 19.14 -25.23
C ASN A 204 39.01 17.99 -26.22
N PHE A 205 40.19 18.00 -26.84
CA PHE A 205 40.60 16.92 -27.76
C PHE A 205 40.87 15.60 -27.04
N GLY A 206 41.38 15.64 -25.81
CA GLY A 206 41.61 14.42 -25.02
C GLY A 206 40.30 13.74 -24.63
N TRP A 207 39.29 14.52 -24.24
CA TRP A 207 37.94 14.00 -23.96
C TRP A 207 37.27 13.41 -25.22
N ILE A 208 37.44 14.03 -26.39
CA ILE A 208 36.94 13.51 -27.67
C ILE A 208 37.59 12.17 -27.99
N LEU A 209 38.90 12.02 -27.79
CA LEU A 209 39.63 10.77 -28.03
C LEU A 209 39.18 9.65 -27.09
N ILE A 210 38.93 9.95 -25.82
CA ILE A 210 38.43 8.97 -24.84
C ILE A 210 37.03 8.51 -25.23
N ALA A 211 36.13 9.44 -25.58
CA ALA A 211 34.78 9.11 -26.02
C ALA A 211 34.80 8.23 -27.29
N LEU A 212 35.66 8.56 -28.26
CA LEU A 212 35.84 7.77 -29.48
C LEU A 212 36.37 6.36 -29.18
N GLY A 213 37.30 6.23 -28.22
CA GLY A 213 37.81 4.94 -27.75
C GLY A 213 36.73 4.07 -27.13
N ILE A 214 35.86 4.64 -26.31
CA ILE A 214 34.72 3.94 -25.70
C ILE A 214 33.70 3.50 -26.77
N VAL A 215 33.39 4.37 -27.74
CA VAL A 215 32.47 4.04 -28.85
C VAL A 215 33.02 2.93 -29.73
N THR A 216 34.31 2.97 -30.07
CA THR A 216 34.95 1.91 -30.85
C THR A 216 35.00 0.57 -30.10
N ILE A 217 35.21 0.58 -28.78
CA ILE A 217 35.10 -0.61 -27.93
C ILE A 217 33.66 -1.16 -27.94
N ALA A 218 32.66 -0.29 -27.81
CA ALA A 218 31.25 -0.67 -27.81
C ALA A 218 30.78 -1.22 -29.17
N PHE A 219 31.29 -0.68 -30.27
CA PHE A 219 30.89 -1.06 -31.63
C PHE A 219 31.66 -2.29 -32.17
N THR A 220 32.89 -2.51 -31.70
CA THR A 220 33.74 -3.65 -32.14
C THR A 220 33.67 -4.84 -31.17
N GLY A 221 33.15 -4.63 -29.96
CA GLY A 221 32.98 -5.69 -28.97
C GLY A 221 31.78 -6.57 -29.30
N ASN A 222 32.04 -7.80 -29.78
CA ASN A 222 31.02 -8.84 -29.63
C ASN A 222 30.90 -9.14 -28.12
N PHE A 223 29.78 -8.74 -27.52
CA PHE A 223 29.41 -9.17 -26.18
C PHE A 223 29.09 -10.66 -26.21
N PHE A 224 30.10 -11.51 -26.13
CA PHE A 224 29.91 -12.93 -25.81
C PHE A 224 29.74 -13.06 -24.31
N ALA A 225 28.53 -12.79 -23.82
CA ALA A 225 28.12 -13.33 -22.53
C ALA A 225 27.76 -14.80 -22.79
N SER A 226 28.67 -15.74 -22.50
CA SER A 226 28.31 -17.15 -22.46
C SER A 226 27.50 -17.38 -21.18
N VAL A 227 26.22 -17.05 -21.22
CA VAL A 227 25.36 -17.21 -20.06
C VAL A 227 24.94 -18.67 -19.99
N ASN A 228 25.28 -19.34 -18.88
CA ASN A 228 24.85 -20.71 -18.65
C ASN A 228 23.31 -20.72 -18.58
N LEU A 229 22.64 -21.33 -19.57
CA LEU A 229 21.18 -21.38 -19.69
C LEU A 229 20.52 -21.89 -18.40
N LEU A 230 21.15 -22.87 -17.74
CA LEU A 230 20.70 -23.40 -16.45
C LEU A 230 20.69 -22.32 -15.37
N ALA A 231 21.67 -21.43 -15.35
CA ALA A 231 21.77 -20.35 -14.37
C ALA A 231 20.75 -19.25 -14.61
N ILE A 232 20.41 -18.96 -15.87
CA ILE A 232 19.30 -18.06 -16.21
C ILE A 232 17.99 -18.64 -15.67
N ILE A 233 17.73 -19.93 -15.93
CA ILE A 233 16.51 -20.61 -15.49
C ILE A 233 16.43 -20.63 -13.95
N CYS A 234 17.52 -20.97 -13.27
CA CYS A 234 17.59 -20.96 -11.81
C CYS A 234 17.40 -19.57 -11.21
N ALA A 235 18.06 -18.54 -11.77
CA ALA A 235 17.92 -17.16 -11.30
C ALA A 235 16.50 -16.64 -11.52
N ALA A 236 15.89 -16.91 -12.67
CA ALA A 236 14.51 -16.54 -12.97
C ALA A 236 13.51 -17.24 -12.02
N ALA A 237 13.71 -18.54 -11.76
CA ALA A 237 12.87 -19.30 -10.83
C ALA A 237 12.97 -18.74 -9.39
N LEU A 238 14.18 -18.44 -8.92
CA LEU A 238 14.41 -17.84 -7.60
C LEU A 238 13.84 -16.43 -7.49
N PHE A 239 13.94 -15.64 -8.56
CA PHE A 239 13.39 -14.29 -8.63
C PHE A 239 11.87 -14.32 -8.56
N VAL A 240 11.22 -15.19 -9.33
CA VAL A 240 9.76 -15.39 -9.29
C VAL A 240 9.31 -15.90 -7.92
N ALA A 241 10.03 -16.86 -7.34
CA ALA A 241 9.74 -17.36 -6.00
C ALA A 241 9.86 -16.25 -4.93
N GLY A 242 10.92 -15.44 -4.97
CA GLY A 242 11.10 -14.30 -4.05
C GLY A 242 10.01 -13.24 -4.22
N TYR A 243 9.63 -12.92 -5.46
CA TYR A 243 8.55 -11.99 -5.77
C TYR A 243 7.18 -12.47 -5.27
N LEU A 244 6.86 -13.76 -5.49
CA LEU A 244 5.64 -14.38 -4.99
C LEU A 244 5.61 -14.40 -3.45
N LEU A 245 6.73 -14.67 -2.80
CA LEU A 245 6.84 -14.66 -1.34
C LEU A 245 6.60 -13.26 -0.76
N MET A 246 7.12 -12.22 -1.42
CA MET A 246 6.98 -10.83 -0.98
C MET A 246 5.54 -10.30 -1.16
N THR A 247 4.85 -10.73 -2.22
CA THR A 247 3.49 -10.25 -2.57
C THR A 247 2.39 -11.06 -1.91
N THR A 248 2.57 -12.38 -1.79
CA THR A 248 1.53 -13.30 -1.31
C THR A 248 1.85 -13.97 0.03
N GLY A 249 3.10 -13.86 0.52
CA GLY A 249 3.54 -14.56 1.73
C GLY A 249 3.64 -16.08 1.58
N LYS A 250 3.42 -16.61 0.38
CA LYS A 250 3.42 -18.04 0.05
C LYS A 250 4.23 -18.31 -1.21
N VAL A 251 4.85 -19.48 -1.27
CA VAL A 251 5.53 -19.99 -2.46
C VAL A 251 5.07 -21.43 -2.66
N PHE A 252 4.48 -21.74 -3.83
CA PHE A 252 3.91 -23.06 -4.14
C PHE A 252 2.94 -23.62 -3.08
N GLY A 253 2.14 -22.75 -2.45
CA GLY A 253 1.15 -23.14 -1.44
C GLY A 253 1.70 -23.31 -0.02
N TYR A 254 3.02 -23.27 0.17
CA TYR A 254 3.67 -23.30 1.47
C TYR A 254 4.01 -21.89 1.96
N GLY A 255 3.70 -21.59 3.22
CA GLY A 255 4.13 -20.37 3.90
C GLY A 255 5.37 -20.63 4.74
N LEU A 256 6.21 -19.62 5.01
CA LEU A 256 7.42 -19.80 5.84
C LEU A 256 7.16 -20.46 7.20
N HIS A 257 5.94 -20.29 7.73
CA HIS A 257 5.52 -20.80 9.02
C HIS A 257 5.28 -22.33 9.05
N SER A 258 5.26 -23.00 7.89
CA SER A 258 5.18 -24.46 7.78
C SER A 258 6.56 -25.15 7.73
N LEU A 259 7.65 -24.38 7.73
CA LEU A 259 8.99 -24.95 7.79
C LEU A 259 9.27 -25.46 9.22
N PRO A 260 9.72 -26.72 9.39
CA PRO A 260 10.08 -27.24 10.70
C PRO A 260 11.21 -26.37 11.27
N LYS A 261 10.96 -25.76 12.43
CA LYS A 261 11.99 -24.99 13.15
C LYS A 261 13.15 -25.95 13.44
N PRO A 262 14.40 -25.60 13.10
CA PRO A 262 15.54 -26.44 13.42
C PRO A 262 15.60 -26.60 14.94
N LYS A 263 15.50 -27.84 15.42
CA LYS A 263 15.84 -28.18 16.81
C LYS A 263 17.33 -27.94 16.98
N PHE A 264 17.71 -26.74 17.40
CA PHE A 264 19.05 -26.52 17.92
C PHE A 264 19.19 -27.42 19.15
N LEU A 265 19.97 -28.49 18.99
CA LEU A 265 20.40 -29.37 20.05
C LEU A 265 21.16 -28.50 21.07
N ARG A 266 20.51 -28.17 22.18
CA ARG A 266 21.23 -27.80 23.41
C ARG A 266 22.01 -29.04 23.83
N LYS A 267 23.33 -28.96 23.71
CA LYS A 267 24.28 -29.84 24.39
C LYS A 267 25.11 -28.97 25.31
#